data_AF-A0A817LET6-F1
#
_entry.id   AF-A0A817LET6-F1
#
_cell.length_a   1.000
_cell.length_b   1.000
_cell.length_c   1.000
_cell.angle_alpha   90.00
_cell.angle_beta   90.00
_cell.angle_gamma   90.00
#
_symmetry.space_group_name_H-M   'P 1'
#
loop_
_entity.id
_entity.type
_entity.pdbx_description
1 polymer ?
#
loop_
_entity_poly.entity_id
_entity_poly.type
_entity_poly.pdbx_seq_one_letter_code
_entity_poly.pdbx_strand_id
1 'polypeptide(L)'
;MSALSQRISQYYCSDIYFAWLAVLENGGHTAEQSSLLVIELKNVTIGDILLLRQYNAGAGSGGVDCRFSVSGDYFYTPSWQTEHLTINSTRIGHDFVLNVMAADCNQGAHKGYAYIDSFGGVAP
;
A
#
# COMPACT_ATOMS: atom_id res chain seq x y z
N MET A 1 -8.99 -11.88 1.79
CA MET A 1 -8.66 -10.49 2.18
C MET A 1 -7.82 -10.48 3.44
N SER A 2 -6.70 -9.77 3.41
CA SER A 2 -5.83 -9.48 4.55
C SER A 2 -5.70 -7.98 4.74
N ALA A 3 -5.78 -7.51 5.99
CA ALA A 3 -5.60 -6.11 6.34
C ALA A 3 -4.63 -5.97 7.53
N LEU A 4 -3.78 -4.96 7.46
CA LEU A 4 -2.85 -4.53 8.50
C LEU A 4 -3.13 -3.06 8.81
N SER A 5 -3.13 -2.71 10.09
CA SER A 5 -3.16 -1.31 10.54
C SER A 5 -2.09 -1.12 11.60
N GLN A 6 -1.21 -0.14 11.39
CA GLN A 6 -0.17 0.24 12.34
C GLN A 6 -0.34 1.71 12.71
N ARG A 7 -0.11 2.04 13.98
CA ARG A 7 -0.21 3.41 14.49
C ARG A 7 1.10 3.83 15.12
N ILE A 8 1.53 5.06 14.83
CA ILE A 8 2.57 5.76 15.59
C ILE A 8 1.94 6.99 16.20
N SER A 9 2.20 7.19 17.48
CA SER A 9 1.66 8.33 18.23
C SER A 9 2.77 9.31 18.56
N GLN A 10 2.46 10.60 18.61
CA GLN A 10 3.40 11.67 18.96
C GLN A 10 4.69 11.59 18.14
N TYR A 11 4.58 11.66 16.82
CA TYR A 11 5.69 11.41 15.91
C TYR A 11 6.58 12.66 15.70
N TYR A 12 7.88 12.55 15.97
CA TYR A 12 8.79 13.71 16.01
C TYR A 12 9.84 13.78 14.88
N CYS A 13 9.91 12.78 14.00
CA CYS A 13 10.81 12.84 12.84
C CYS A 13 10.18 13.67 11.71
N SER A 14 11.01 14.36 10.92
CA SER A 14 10.55 15.09 9.73
C SER A 14 10.15 14.19 8.57
N ASP A 15 10.62 12.94 8.57
CA ASP A 15 10.45 12.02 7.46
C ASP A 15 9.72 10.78 7.95
N ILE A 16 8.84 10.22 7.12
CA ILE A 16 8.14 8.97 7.33
C ILE A 16 8.53 8.03 6.20
N TYR A 17 8.95 6.82 6.59
CA TYR A 17 9.28 5.72 5.71
C TYR A 17 8.42 4.51 6.02
N PHE A 18 8.10 3.77 4.97
CA PHE A 18 7.66 2.38 5.04
C PHE A 18 7.98 1.70 3.72
N ALA A 19 8.24 0.40 3.77
CA ALA A 19 8.47 -0.43 2.60
C ALA A 19 7.34 -1.45 2.43
N TRP A 20 7.04 -1.77 1.17
CA TRP A 20 6.01 -2.74 0.83
C TRP A 20 6.41 -3.66 -0.32
N LEU A 21 5.85 -4.87 -0.30
CA LEU A 21 5.84 -5.82 -1.40
C LEU A 21 4.40 -6.23 -1.69
N ALA A 22 4.08 -6.49 -2.94
CA ALA A 22 2.75 -6.95 -3.34
C ALA A 22 2.79 -8.05 -4.38
N VAL A 23 1.78 -8.92 -4.33
CA VAL A 23 1.45 -9.90 -5.37
C VAL A 23 -0.06 -9.84 -5.60
N LEU A 24 -0.47 -9.62 -6.84
CA LEU A 24 -1.86 -9.50 -7.27
C LEU A 24 -2.09 -10.47 -8.44
N GLU A 25 -3.08 -11.34 -8.33
CA GLU A 25 -3.42 -12.32 -9.35
C GLU A 25 -4.56 -11.83 -10.26
N ASN A 26 -4.31 -11.84 -11.57
CA ASN A 26 -5.28 -11.48 -12.60
C ASN A 26 -6.26 -12.62 -12.84
N GLY A 27 -7.51 -12.42 -12.42
CA GLY A 27 -8.59 -13.38 -12.69
C GLY A 27 -9.27 -13.26 -14.05
N GLY A 28 -8.77 -12.40 -14.94
CA GLY A 28 -9.41 -12.07 -16.22
C GLY A 28 -10.67 -11.20 -16.06
N HIS A 29 -10.76 -10.45 -14.96
CA HIS A 29 -11.93 -9.62 -14.62
C HIS A 29 -11.66 -8.11 -14.84
N THR A 30 -12.68 -7.28 -14.69
CA THR A 30 -12.50 -5.81 -14.70
C THR A 30 -11.64 -5.37 -13.52
N ALA A 31 -11.13 -4.13 -13.57
CA ALA A 31 -10.33 -3.56 -12.49
C ALA A 31 -11.04 -3.62 -11.13
N GLU A 32 -12.35 -3.35 -11.10
CA GLU A 32 -13.20 -3.33 -9.90
C GLU A 32 -13.48 -4.74 -9.33
N GLN A 33 -13.26 -5.76 -10.15
CA GLN A 33 -13.53 -7.15 -9.82
C GLN A 33 -12.27 -7.94 -9.51
N SER A 34 -11.08 -7.37 -9.78
CA SER A 34 -9.80 -8.06 -9.67
C SER A 34 -9.18 -7.92 -8.28
N SER A 35 -8.11 -8.69 -7.99
CA SER A 35 -7.37 -8.53 -6.74
C SER A 35 -6.83 -7.11 -6.62
N LEU A 36 -6.83 -6.56 -5.41
CA LEU A 36 -6.58 -5.15 -5.11
C LEU A 36 -5.55 -5.00 -3.98
N LEU A 37 -4.67 -4.01 -4.10
CA LEU A 37 -3.86 -3.46 -3.01
C LEU A 37 -4.30 -2.01 -2.74
N VAL A 38 -4.53 -1.68 -1.48
CA VAL A 38 -4.70 -0.30 -1.01
C VAL A 38 -3.70 -0.03 0.12
N ILE A 39 -2.96 1.06 0.02
CA ILE A 39 -2.06 1.57 1.07
C ILE A 39 -2.48 3.00 1.37
N GLU A 40 -2.83 3.28 2.62
CA GLU A 40 -3.24 4.60 3.10
C GLU A 40 -2.37 5.01 4.29
N LEU A 41 -1.71 6.17 4.18
CA LEU A 41 -1.10 6.85 5.33
C LEU A 41 -1.98 8.03 5.71
N LYS A 42 -2.52 8.00 6.93
CA LYS A 42 -3.43 9.01 7.46
C LYS A 42 -2.84 9.70 8.69
N ASN A 43 -2.91 11.02 8.72
CA ASN A 43 -2.71 11.79 9.94
C ASN A 43 -4.02 11.81 10.72
N VAL A 44 -4.08 11.08 11.82
CA VAL A 44 -5.32 10.92 12.58
C VAL A 44 -5.53 12.04 13.60
N THR A 45 -4.55 12.92 13.80
CA THR A 45 -4.71 14.11 14.65
C THR A 45 -5.60 15.16 14.00
N ILE A 46 -5.43 15.41 12.69
CA ILE A 46 -6.20 16.42 11.94
C ILE A 46 -7.10 15.82 10.86
N GLY A 47 -6.99 14.52 10.59
CA GLY A 47 -7.89 13.78 9.72
C GLY A 47 -7.54 13.77 8.23
N ASP A 48 -6.38 14.30 7.82
CA ASP A 48 -5.95 14.29 6.41
C ASP A 48 -5.25 12.99 5.99
N ILE A 49 -5.47 12.59 4.73
CA ILE A 49 -4.75 11.48 4.09
C ILE A 49 -3.49 12.06 3.44
N LEU A 50 -2.33 11.57 3.86
CA LEU A 50 -1.03 12.00 3.34
C LEU A 50 -0.62 11.20 2.10
N LEU A 51 -1.05 9.94 2.02
CA LEU A 51 -0.75 9.06 0.90
C LEU A 51 -1.90 8.08 0.69
N LEU A 52 -2.24 7.87 -0.59
CA LEU A 52 -3.11 6.78 -1.02
C LEU A 52 -2.48 6.13 -2.26
N ARG A 53 -2.19 4.83 -2.18
CA ARG A 53 -1.85 3.99 -3.32
C ARG A 53 -2.96 2.96 -3.52
N GLN A 54 -3.37 2.78 -4.77
CA GLN A 54 -4.34 1.76 -5.15
C GLN A 54 -3.82 1.04 -6.39
N TYR A 55 -3.76 -0.29 -6.34
CA TYR A 55 -3.37 -1.14 -7.46
C TYR A 55 -4.34 -2.29 -7.64
N ASN A 56 -4.61 -2.68 -8.88
CA ASN A 56 -5.42 -3.86 -9.18
C ASN A 56 -4.89 -4.67 -10.35
N ALA A 57 -5.23 -5.97 -10.38
CA ALA A 57 -4.85 -6.89 -11.44
C ALA A 57 -5.87 -6.98 -12.59
N GLY A 58 -6.61 -5.90 -12.88
CA GLY A 58 -7.61 -5.85 -13.95
C GLY A 58 -7.09 -6.27 -15.32
N ALA A 59 -7.99 -6.81 -16.15
CA ALA A 59 -7.70 -7.15 -17.54
C ALA A 59 -7.07 -5.96 -18.28
N GLY A 60 -5.89 -6.18 -18.88
CA GLY A 60 -5.15 -5.14 -19.61
C GLY A 60 -4.11 -4.36 -18.79
N SER A 61 -3.67 -4.85 -17.63
CA SER A 61 -2.59 -4.26 -16.79
C SER A 61 -2.83 -2.85 -16.24
N GLY A 62 -4.01 -2.25 -16.49
CA GLY A 62 -4.26 -0.83 -16.23
C GLY A 62 -4.32 -0.40 -14.76
N GLY A 63 -4.26 -1.35 -13.82
CA GLY A 63 -4.30 -1.07 -12.38
C GLY A 63 -2.95 -1.11 -11.68
N VAL A 64 -1.85 -1.48 -12.35
CA VAL A 64 -0.50 -1.51 -11.76
C VAL A 64 0.40 -0.51 -12.48
N ASP A 65 1.51 -0.10 -11.84
CA ASP A 65 2.48 0.83 -12.42
C ASP A 65 3.84 0.17 -12.68
N CYS A 66 4.84 0.97 -13.07
CA CYS A 66 6.19 0.50 -13.43
C CYS A 66 6.96 -0.21 -12.30
N ARG A 67 6.45 -0.20 -11.07
CA ARG A 67 7.01 -0.97 -9.95
C ARG A 67 6.68 -2.46 -10.03
N PHE A 68 5.67 -2.84 -10.82
CA PHE A 68 5.23 -4.22 -10.96
C PHE A 68 5.89 -4.90 -12.16
N SER A 69 6.27 -6.15 -11.96
CA SER A 69 6.63 -7.14 -12.97
C SER A 69 5.50 -8.14 -13.16
N VAL A 70 5.54 -8.89 -14.26
CA VAL A 70 4.51 -9.88 -14.63
C VAL A 70 5.13 -11.27 -14.74
N SER A 71 4.47 -12.27 -14.16
CA SER A 71 4.80 -13.69 -14.35
C SER A 71 3.52 -14.51 -14.41
N GLY A 72 3.18 -15.03 -15.60
CA GLY A 72 1.87 -15.63 -15.84
C GLY A 72 0.76 -14.61 -15.56
N ASP A 73 -0.20 -15.00 -14.73
CA ASP A 73 -1.32 -14.13 -14.30
C ASP A 73 -0.98 -13.27 -13.08
N TYR A 74 0.25 -13.32 -12.55
CA TYR A 74 0.64 -12.55 -11.37
C TYR A 74 1.33 -11.23 -11.74
N PHE A 75 0.83 -10.15 -11.16
CA PHE A 75 1.53 -8.87 -11.03
C PHE A 75 2.20 -8.81 -9.66
N TYR A 76 3.50 -8.55 -9.63
CA TYR A 76 4.24 -8.50 -8.36
C TYR A 76 5.32 -7.44 -8.37
N THR A 77 5.66 -6.89 -7.22
CA THR A 77 6.84 -6.03 -7.07
C THR A 77 8.09 -6.90 -6.91
N PRO A 78 9.09 -6.84 -7.82
CA PRO A 78 10.28 -7.71 -7.75
C PRO A 78 11.25 -7.33 -6.63
N SER A 79 11.13 -6.12 -6.09
CA SER A 79 11.90 -5.61 -4.95
C SER A 79 10.97 -4.87 -3.99
N TRP A 80 11.42 -4.66 -2.75
CA TRP A 80 10.74 -3.78 -1.81
C TRP A 80 10.58 -2.38 -2.41
N GLN A 81 9.38 -1.82 -2.27
CA GLN A 81 9.05 -0.47 -2.68
C GLN A 81 9.04 0.42 -1.45
N THR A 82 9.95 1.39 -1.41
CA THR A 82 10.02 2.34 -0.29
C THR A 82 9.20 3.58 -0.61
N GLU A 83 8.25 3.91 0.27
CA GLU A 83 7.59 5.20 0.27
C GLU A 83 8.30 6.11 1.27
N HIS A 84 8.55 7.36 0.85
CA HIS A 84 9.16 8.40 1.66
C HIS A 84 8.30 9.65 1.59
N LEU A 85 7.90 10.17 2.76
CA LEU A 85 7.20 11.44 2.87
C LEU A 85 7.89 12.33 3.89
N THR A 86 8.15 13.58 3.51
CA THR A 86 8.56 14.62 4.46
C THR A 86 7.32 15.35 4.98
N ILE A 87 7.19 15.44 6.30
CA ILE A 87 6.17 16.23 7.01
C ILE A 87 6.77 17.58 7.45
N ASN A 88 5.94 18.62 7.44
CA ASN A 88 6.34 19.95 7.86
C ASN A 88 6.24 20.12 9.38
N SER A 89 6.80 21.22 9.90
CA SER A 89 6.83 21.53 11.34
C SER A 89 5.45 21.55 12.00
N THR A 90 4.38 21.84 11.25
CA THR A 90 3.00 21.86 11.76
C THR A 90 2.42 20.48 12.02
N ARG A 91 3.09 19.40 11.57
CA ARG A 91 2.65 18.01 11.75
C ARG A 91 3.57 17.23 12.71
N ILE A 92 4.58 17.87 13.26
CA ILE A 92 5.44 17.28 14.29
C ILE A 92 4.63 17.10 15.57
N GLY A 93 4.76 15.92 16.19
CA GLY A 93 3.99 15.49 17.36
C GLY A 93 2.58 14.96 17.03
N HIS A 94 2.22 14.84 15.74
CA HIS A 94 0.95 14.24 15.34
C HIS A 94 0.99 12.71 15.43
N ASP A 95 -0.19 12.12 15.34
CA ASP A 95 -0.40 10.69 15.25
C ASP A 95 -0.68 10.28 13.80
N PHE A 96 -0.06 9.18 13.39
CA PHE A 96 -0.19 8.64 12.04
C PHE A 96 -0.63 7.18 12.07
N VAL A 97 -1.49 6.81 11.12
CA VAL A 97 -1.95 5.44 10.90
C VAL A 97 -1.61 5.02 9.48
N LEU A 98 -0.93 3.89 9.34
CA LEU A 98 -0.70 3.21 8.07
C LEU A 98 -1.68 2.03 7.98
N ASN A 99 -2.58 2.09 7.00
CA ASN A 99 -3.52 1.02 6.67
C ASN A 99 -3.08 0.36 5.37
N VAL A 100 -2.95 -0.96 5.38
CA VAL A 100 -2.64 -1.75 4.19
C VAL A 100 -3.67 -2.85 4.05
N MET A 101 -4.30 -2.92 2.88
CA MET A 101 -5.31 -3.91 2.56
C MET A 101 -4.95 -4.59 1.25
N ALA A 102 -4.88 -5.92 1.27
CA ALA A 102 -4.83 -6.74 0.07
C ALA A 102 -6.10 -7.60 0.00
N ALA A 103 -6.81 -7.50 -1.12
CA ALA A 103 -8.06 -8.19 -1.35
C ALA A 103 -7.95 -9.14 -2.55
N ASP A 104 -8.66 -10.25 -2.42
CA ASP A 104 -8.87 -11.25 -3.47
C ASP A 104 -9.87 -10.71 -4.51
N CYS A 105 -10.00 -11.35 -5.66
CA CYS A 105 -11.00 -10.93 -6.64
C CYS A 105 -12.44 -11.21 -6.15
N ASN A 106 -13.43 -10.44 -6.62
CA ASN A 106 -14.81 -10.51 -6.11
C ASN A 106 -15.47 -11.88 -6.33
N GLN A 107 -15.08 -12.58 -7.39
CA GLN A 107 -15.57 -13.92 -7.76
C GLN A 107 -14.88 -15.05 -6.97
N GLY A 108 -13.84 -14.74 -6.18
CA GLY A 108 -13.04 -15.70 -5.43
C GLY A 108 -11.97 -16.41 -6.27
N ALA A 109 -11.23 -17.32 -5.63
CA ALA A 109 -10.10 -18.10 -6.17
C ALA A 109 -8.79 -17.32 -6.46
N HIS A 110 -8.85 -16.07 -6.92
CA HIS A 110 -7.64 -15.27 -7.22
C HIS A 110 -7.20 -14.40 -6.04
N LYS A 111 -5.89 -14.32 -5.82
CA LYS A 111 -5.32 -13.85 -4.55
C LYS A 111 -4.67 -12.47 -4.64
N GLY A 112 -4.80 -11.72 -3.56
CA GLY A 112 -4.01 -10.51 -3.30
C GLY A 112 -3.22 -10.65 -2.00
N TYR A 113 -1.90 -10.38 -2.07
CA TYR A 113 -1.01 -10.39 -0.91
C TYR A 113 -0.20 -9.10 -0.83
N ALA A 114 0.05 -8.64 0.39
CA ALA A 114 0.98 -7.55 0.66
C ALA A 114 1.80 -7.84 1.91
N TYR A 115 3.05 -7.40 1.87
CA TYR A 115 3.96 -7.40 3.01
C TYR A 115 4.34 -5.95 3.29
N ILE A 116 4.51 -5.63 4.57
CA ILE A 116 4.92 -4.32 5.05
C ILE A 116 6.12 -4.49 5.96
N ASP A 117 7.13 -3.67 5.72
CA ASP A 117 8.31 -3.57 6.57
C ASP A 117 8.58 -2.10 6.90
N SER A 118 8.92 -1.86 8.16
CA SER A 118 9.13 -0.55 8.76
C SER A 118 7.92 0.39 8.67
N PHE A 119 7.70 1.15 9.74
CA PHE A 119 6.84 2.34 9.71
C PHE A 119 7.45 3.32 10.72
N GLY A 120 8.04 4.40 10.25
CA GLY A 120 8.72 5.35 11.13
C GLY A 120 9.77 6.22 10.44
N GLY A 121 10.70 6.78 11.21
CA GLY A 121 11.59 7.86 10.76
C GLY A 121 12.92 7.43 10.18
N VAL A 122 13.12 6.13 10.02
CA VAL A 122 14.37 5.55 9.53
C VAL A 122 14.06 4.80 8.25
N ALA A 123 14.87 5.05 7.21
CA ALA A 123 14.75 4.33 5.95
C ALA A 123 15.02 2.82 6.18
N PRO A 124 14.20 1.93 5.60
CA PRO A 124 14.41 0.47 5.65
C PRO A 124 15.60 0.01 4.80
#